data_AF-A0A9W6ZTZ0-F1
#
_entry.id   AF-A0A9W6ZTZ0-F1
#
_cell.length_a   1.000
_cell.length_b   1.000
_cell.length_c   1.000
_cell.angle_alpha   90.00
_cell.angle_beta   90.00
_cell.angle_gamma   90.00
#
_symmetry.space_group_name_H-M   'P 1'
#
loop_
_entity.id
_entity.type
_entity.pdbx_description
1 polymer ?
#
loop_
_entity_poly.entity_id
_entity_poly.type
_entity_poly.pdbx_seq_one_letter_code
_entity_poly.pdbx_strand_id
1 'polypeptide(L)'
;MDTSTAQSQDRPQISAYEQLRLDKIARNRRRLVALGLASPILESVGAGASKKKKRPSSSRKKAAPREGERRSKRIKGVKPATSISEGYAAVDSLDKHAATETASPRKKKPQRRSNNGGDALDADVALMPVKAASGGRAKVQDMSVDLNQVVKTSLNKQMPETGKFNVVDLIASTSKTSYSEPVYNKYPGSLFFKNAAVLFMNFDRRGGGDYVNDFEAGGKFVNWYASVKVNMDSPTVANLKKFGKVKEGHGSIIVFTRFMDGSKSEPYVCLGRVSYVSHDSSSRPIKFKFKFTDVLDYGAKMKFVQF
;
A
#
# COMPACT_ATOMS: atom_id res chain seq x y z
N MET A 1 -32.79 22.37 61.24
CA MET A 1 -32.48 23.29 60.12
C MET A 1 -31.28 22.71 59.42
N ASP A 2 -31.54 22.04 58.31
CA ASP A 2 -30.67 21.00 57.77
C ASP A 2 -29.50 21.55 56.97
N THR A 3 -28.35 20.95 57.23
CA THR A 3 -27.04 21.21 56.67
C THR A 3 -26.91 20.62 55.27
N SER A 4 -27.06 21.46 54.25
CA SER A 4 -26.71 21.15 52.86
C SER A 4 -25.19 21.15 52.69
N THR A 5 -24.59 19.96 52.72
CA THR A 5 -23.16 19.76 52.41
C THR A 5 -23.05 19.32 50.95
N ALA A 6 -22.76 20.28 50.08
CA ALA A 6 -22.58 20.05 48.65
C ALA A 6 -21.30 19.21 48.39
N GLN A 7 -21.49 18.02 47.82
CA GLN A 7 -20.42 17.13 47.39
C GLN A 7 -19.63 17.78 46.24
N SER A 8 -18.36 18.09 46.51
CA SER A 8 -17.39 18.52 45.50
C SER A 8 -17.11 17.36 44.55
N GLN A 9 -17.71 17.39 43.36
CA GLN A 9 -17.44 16.42 42.30
C GLN A 9 -16.04 16.63 41.73
N ASP A 10 -15.19 15.65 41.98
CA ASP A 10 -13.83 15.52 41.48
C ASP A 10 -13.83 15.51 39.95
N ARG A 11 -13.34 16.58 39.32
CA ARG A 11 -13.26 16.64 37.85
C ARG A 11 -12.05 15.83 37.40
N PRO A 12 -12.19 14.91 36.42
CA PRO A 12 -11.09 14.12 35.93
C PRO A 12 -10.01 15.03 35.33
N GLN A 13 -8.80 14.96 35.89
CA GLN A 13 -7.64 15.68 35.36
C GLN A 13 -7.34 15.15 33.95
N ILE A 14 -7.48 16.03 32.97
CA ILE A 14 -7.18 15.74 31.57
C ILE A 14 -5.66 15.64 31.42
N SER A 15 -5.16 14.52 30.91
CA SER A 15 -3.73 14.31 30.63
C SER A 15 -3.18 15.39 29.69
N ALA A 16 -1.92 15.79 29.88
CA ALA A 16 -1.23 16.78 29.05
C ALA A 16 -1.30 16.46 27.54
N TYR A 17 -1.31 15.18 27.19
CA TYR A 17 -1.50 14.73 25.81
C TYR A 17 -2.88 15.07 25.26
N GLU A 18 -3.93 14.86 26.05
CA GLU A 18 -5.31 15.11 25.63
C GLU A 18 -5.59 16.61 25.49
N GLN A 19 -4.95 17.44 26.31
CA GLN A 19 -4.99 18.90 26.16
C GLN A 19 -4.34 19.35 24.84
N LEU A 20 -3.16 18.82 24.50
CA LEU A 20 -2.49 19.09 23.22
C LEU A 20 -3.30 18.60 22.01
N ARG A 21 -4.03 17.50 22.16
CA ARG A 21 -4.94 16.97 21.14
C ARG A 21 -6.13 17.90 20.91
N LEU A 22 -6.76 18.39 21.98
CA LEU A 22 -7.88 19.34 21.91
C LEU A 22 -7.48 20.67 21.27
N ASP A 23 -6.30 21.19 21.59
CA ASP A 23 -5.77 22.41 20.99
C ASP A 23 -5.56 22.27 19.48
N LYS A 24 -5.04 21.12 19.03
CA LYS A 24 -4.91 20.81 17.59
C LYS A 24 -6.27 20.74 16.90
N ILE A 25 -7.27 20.13 17.55
CA ILE A 25 -8.65 20.07 17.03
C ILE A 25 -9.22 21.48 16.89
N ALA A 26 -9.07 22.32 17.91
CA ALA A 26 -9.55 23.71 17.91
C ALA A 26 -8.89 24.53 16.80
N ARG A 27 -7.57 24.43 16.63
CA ARG A 27 -6.81 25.13 15.57
C ARG A 27 -7.26 24.70 14.17
N ASN A 28 -7.44 23.40 13.95
CA ASN A 28 -7.89 22.87 12.67
C ASN A 28 -9.33 23.29 12.36
N ARG A 29 -10.23 23.31 13.35
CA ARG A 29 -11.59 23.82 13.19
C ARG A 29 -11.61 25.28 12.74
N ARG A 30 -10.83 26.15 13.39
CA ARG A 30 -10.70 27.56 13.00
C ARG A 30 -10.21 27.71 11.56
N ARG A 31 -9.23 26.88 11.15
CA ARG A 31 -8.70 26.90 9.78
C ARG A 31 -9.72 26.43 8.75
N LEU A 32 -10.51 25.41 9.06
CA LEU A 32 -11.59 24.95 8.17
C LEU A 32 -12.69 25.99 7.99
N VAL A 33 -13.03 26.73 9.05
CA VAL A 33 -13.98 27.86 8.98
C VAL A 33 -13.40 28.97 8.10
N ALA A 34 -12.14 29.37 8.32
CA ALA A 34 -11.48 30.41 7.53
C ALA A 34 -11.37 30.07 6.02
N LEU A 35 -11.33 28.78 5.69
CA LEU A 35 -11.29 28.29 4.30
C LEU A 35 -12.67 28.10 3.68
N GLY A 36 -13.77 28.37 4.40
CA GLY A 36 -15.13 28.13 3.91
C GLY A 36 -15.50 26.65 3.74
N LEU A 37 -14.70 25.74 4.31
CA LEU A 37 -14.90 24.28 4.20
C LEU A 37 -15.71 23.70 5.36
N ALA A 38 -15.91 24.45 6.44
CA ALA A 38 -16.76 24.05 7.54
C ALA A 38 -18.23 24.25 7.16
N SER A 39 -18.91 23.17 6.75
CA SER A 39 -20.38 23.18 6.71
C SER A 39 -20.92 23.29 8.13
N PRO A 40 -21.96 24.10 8.40
CA PRO A 40 -22.63 24.08 9.69
C PRO A 40 -23.16 22.66 9.90
N ILE A 41 -22.55 21.94 10.85
CA ILE A 41 -23.15 20.74 11.39
C ILE A 41 -24.41 21.24 12.08
N LEU A 42 -25.56 21.07 11.42
CA LEU A 42 -26.86 21.21 12.06
C LEU A 42 -26.83 20.23 13.23
N GLU A 43 -26.53 20.74 14.42
CA GLU A 43 -26.85 20.08 15.68
C GLU A 43 -28.37 19.93 15.67
N SER A 44 -28.86 18.78 15.22
CA SER A 44 -30.25 18.41 15.31
C SER A 44 -30.57 18.18 16.78
N VAL A 45 -30.83 19.28 17.48
CA VAL A 45 -31.48 19.30 18.77
C VAL A 45 -32.88 18.70 18.56
N GLY A 46 -33.13 17.56 19.17
CA GLY A 46 -34.48 17.02 19.29
C GLY A 46 -35.32 17.95 20.16
N ALA A 47 -36.42 18.46 19.60
CA ALA A 47 -37.66 18.82 20.28
C ALA A 47 -38.59 19.51 19.26
N GLY A 48 -39.81 19.02 19.10
CA GLY A 48 -40.84 19.79 18.37
C GLY A 48 -41.87 18.95 17.63
N ALA A 49 -42.86 18.45 18.37
CA ALA A 49 -44.10 17.94 17.79
C ALA A 49 -44.85 19.07 17.04
N SER A 50 -45.21 18.85 15.78
CA SER A 50 -46.22 19.67 15.11
C SER A 50 -47.03 18.89 14.05
N LYS A 51 -48.28 18.67 14.43
CA LYS A 51 -49.56 18.72 13.69
C LYS A 51 -49.63 18.11 12.27
N LYS A 52 -50.47 17.06 12.22
CA LYS A 52 -51.09 16.41 11.05
C LYS A 52 -51.65 17.42 10.03
N LYS A 53 -51.26 17.27 8.77
CA LYS A 53 -52.07 17.68 7.60
C LYS A 53 -52.20 16.47 6.67
N LYS A 54 -53.43 15.93 6.59
CA LYS A 54 -53.80 14.81 5.70
C LYS A 54 -53.82 15.30 4.25
N ARG A 55 -53.22 14.55 3.32
CA ARG A 55 -53.56 14.46 1.88
C ARG A 55 -52.82 13.25 1.24
N PRO A 56 -53.24 12.76 0.06
CA PRO A 56 -53.66 11.37 -0.11
C PRO A 56 -52.59 10.42 -0.71
N SER A 57 -52.93 9.14 -0.64
CA SER A 57 -52.18 7.95 -1.01
C SER A 57 -51.49 7.97 -2.38
N SER A 58 -50.21 7.57 -2.42
CA SER A 58 -49.72 6.50 -3.31
C SER A 58 -48.24 6.15 -3.04
N SER A 59 -47.91 4.88 -3.29
CA SER A 59 -46.62 4.19 -3.17
C SER A 59 -46.19 3.71 -1.76
N ARG A 60 -46.22 2.37 -1.60
CA ARG A 60 -45.64 1.62 -0.49
C ARG A 60 -44.15 1.95 -0.33
N LYS A 61 -43.81 2.84 0.60
CA LYS A 61 -42.44 2.99 1.10
C LYS A 61 -42.18 1.90 2.15
N LYS A 62 -41.12 1.11 1.92
CA LYS A 62 -40.61 0.13 2.88
C LYS A 62 -40.22 0.84 4.18
N ALA A 63 -40.58 0.25 5.31
CA ALA A 63 -40.26 0.75 6.65
C ALA A 63 -38.76 1.02 6.81
N ALA A 64 -38.43 2.11 7.51
CA ALA A 64 -37.05 2.43 7.85
C ALA A 64 -36.46 1.32 8.73
N PRO A 65 -35.20 0.89 8.51
CA PRO A 65 -34.54 -0.09 9.36
C PRO A 65 -34.46 0.42 10.80
N ARG A 66 -34.71 -0.47 11.79
CA ARG A 66 -34.56 -0.12 13.20
C ARG A 66 -33.09 0.13 13.53
N GLU A 67 -32.86 1.03 14.47
CA GLU A 67 -31.52 1.36 14.96
C GLU A 67 -30.87 0.11 15.57
N GLY A 68 -29.67 -0.24 15.10
CA GLY A 68 -28.97 -1.51 15.40
C GLY A 68 -28.99 -2.55 14.28
N GLU A 69 -29.83 -2.39 13.24
CA GLU A 69 -29.93 -3.35 12.14
C GLU A 69 -28.84 -3.09 11.08
N ARG A 70 -27.82 -3.96 11.08
CA ARG A 70 -26.63 -3.89 10.21
C ARG A 70 -27.05 -3.95 8.73
N ARG A 71 -26.91 -2.86 7.98
CA ARG A 71 -27.34 -2.68 6.55
C ARG A 71 -26.62 -3.56 5.51
N SER A 72 -25.93 -4.63 5.91
CA SER A 72 -25.22 -5.51 4.98
C SER A 72 -26.17 -6.51 4.33
N LYS A 73 -26.54 -6.27 3.07
CA LYS A 73 -27.23 -7.27 2.22
C LYS A 73 -26.30 -8.41 1.75
N ARG A 74 -25.05 -8.44 2.19
CA ARG A 74 -24.02 -9.37 1.67
C ARG A 74 -24.07 -10.77 2.31
N ILE A 75 -24.86 -10.95 3.36
CA ILE A 75 -24.93 -12.21 4.10
C ILE A 75 -26.42 -12.60 4.27
N LYS A 76 -27.11 -12.84 3.15
CA LYS A 76 -28.34 -13.65 3.19
C LYS A 76 -27.92 -15.09 2.89
N GLY A 77 -28.00 -15.97 3.89
CA GLY A 77 -27.82 -17.42 3.72
C GLY A 77 -26.71 -18.08 4.55
N VAL A 78 -25.95 -17.33 5.35
CA VAL A 78 -24.98 -17.96 6.27
C VAL A 78 -25.69 -18.26 7.58
N LYS A 79 -25.86 -19.55 7.87
CA LYS A 79 -26.34 -20.02 9.19
C LYS A 79 -25.35 -19.55 10.27
N PRO A 80 -25.82 -19.01 11.41
CA PRO A 80 -24.94 -18.62 12.50
C PRO A 80 -24.17 -19.85 13.01
N ALA A 81 -22.86 -19.69 13.20
CA ALA A 81 -22.01 -20.73 13.77
C ALA A 81 -22.45 -21.00 15.21
N THR A 82 -22.78 -22.26 15.49
CA THR A 82 -23.01 -22.77 16.85
C THR A 82 -21.72 -22.63 17.66
N SER A 83 -21.89 -22.20 18.91
CA SER A 83 -20.84 -22.05 19.93
C SER A 83 -19.94 -23.28 20.01
N ILE A 84 -18.64 -23.08 19.85
CA ILE A 84 -17.61 -24.09 20.10
C ILE A 84 -17.38 -24.10 21.61
N SER A 85 -17.83 -25.19 22.25
CA SER A 85 -17.42 -25.53 23.61
C SER A 85 -16.00 -26.08 23.60
N GLU A 86 -15.27 -25.76 24.67
CA GLU A 86 -13.93 -26.23 24.99
C GLU A 86 -13.79 -27.75 24.92
N GLY A 87 -12.62 -28.20 24.47
CA GLY A 87 -12.23 -29.60 24.49
C GLY A 87 -10.82 -29.78 23.94
N TYR A 88 -9.81 -29.52 24.77
CA TYR A 88 -8.44 -29.98 24.53
C TYR A 88 -8.41 -31.51 24.65
N ALA A 89 -7.99 -32.19 23.59
CA ALA A 89 -7.35 -33.51 23.71
C ALA A 89 -6.42 -33.72 22.51
N ALA A 90 -5.14 -33.90 22.82
CA ALA A 90 -4.12 -34.33 21.89
C ALA A 90 -4.42 -35.75 21.40
N VAL A 91 -4.17 -36.03 20.13
CA VAL A 91 -3.57 -37.29 19.70
C VAL A 91 -2.84 -37.12 18.37
N ASP A 92 -1.64 -37.68 18.42
CA ASP A 92 -0.69 -37.99 17.39
C ASP A 92 -1.27 -38.96 16.34
N SER A 93 -0.74 -38.88 15.11
CA SER A 93 -0.52 -40.01 14.18
C SER A 93 -0.78 -39.73 12.70
N LEU A 94 0.15 -40.30 11.94
CA LEU A 94 0.40 -40.32 10.51
C LEU A 94 -0.74 -40.80 9.59
N ASP A 95 -0.55 -40.38 8.34
CA ASP A 95 -0.60 -41.17 7.09
C ASP A 95 -1.71 -40.90 6.04
N LYS A 96 -1.19 -40.71 4.81
CA LYS A 96 -1.68 -40.94 3.44
C LYS A 96 -3.18 -41.14 3.16
N HIS A 97 -3.68 -40.40 2.16
CA HIS A 97 -4.11 -40.88 0.82
C HIS A 97 -5.02 -39.80 0.18
N ALA A 98 -4.65 -39.31 -1.01
CA ALA A 98 -5.28 -39.60 -2.30
C ALA A 98 -6.59 -38.83 -2.60
N ALA A 99 -6.47 -37.99 -3.64
CA ALA A 99 -7.46 -37.60 -4.65
C ALA A 99 -8.90 -37.27 -4.23
N THR A 100 -9.34 -36.04 -4.53
CA THR A 100 -10.46 -35.88 -5.48
C THR A 100 -10.56 -34.46 -6.03
N GLU A 101 -10.64 -34.40 -7.35
CA GLU A 101 -10.99 -33.25 -8.17
C GLU A 101 -12.43 -32.82 -7.88
N THR A 102 -12.66 -31.51 -7.72
CA THR A 102 -13.96 -30.92 -8.10
C THR A 102 -13.73 -29.59 -8.80
N ALA A 103 -13.74 -29.68 -10.13
CA ALA A 103 -13.76 -28.54 -11.03
C ALA A 103 -15.06 -27.74 -10.86
N SER A 104 -14.96 -26.45 -10.53
CA SER A 104 -16.10 -25.52 -10.56
C SER A 104 -16.19 -24.80 -11.92
N PRO A 105 -17.40 -24.65 -12.49
CA PRO A 105 -17.57 -24.19 -13.87
C PRO A 105 -17.35 -22.68 -14.02
N ARG A 106 -16.48 -22.32 -14.97
CA ARG A 106 -16.26 -20.97 -15.52
C ARG A 106 -17.57 -20.40 -16.11
N LYS A 107 -18.07 -19.31 -15.54
CA LYS A 107 -19.09 -18.47 -16.21
C LYS A 107 -18.45 -17.64 -17.32
N LYS A 108 -18.95 -17.85 -18.55
CA LYS A 108 -18.57 -17.13 -19.78
C LYS A 108 -19.43 -15.86 -19.99
N LYS A 109 -18.75 -14.83 -20.51
CA LYS A 109 -19.18 -13.79 -21.49
C LYS A 109 -20.04 -12.61 -20.98
N PRO A 110 -19.99 -11.40 -21.62
CA PRO A 110 -19.80 -11.19 -23.06
C PRO A 110 -18.68 -10.25 -23.55
N GLN A 111 -18.21 -10.57 -24.76
CA GLN A 111 -17.44 -9.71 -25.67
C GLN A 111 -18.26 -8.47 -26.01
N ARG A 112 -17.71 -7.27 -25.79
CA ARG A 112 -18.20 -6.06 -26.47
C ARG A 112 -17.57 -6.02 -27.86
N ARG A 113 -18.46 -5.87 -28.85
CA ARG A 113 -18.18 -5.71 -30.27
C ARG A 113 -17.28 -4.48 -30.50
N SER A 114 -16.33 -4.66 -31.41
CA SER A 114 -15.62 -3.62 -32.14
C SER A 114 -16.60 -2.79 -32.97
N ASN A 115 -16.46 -1.47 -32.89
CA ASN A 115 -16.91 -0.56 -33.92
C ASN A 115 -15.78 0.46 -34.09
N ASN A 116 -15.15 0.46 -35.26
CA ASN A 116 -14.56 1.62 -35.93
C ASN A 116 -13.93 1.14 -37.26
N GLY A 117 -14.75 1.12 -38.32
CA GLY A 117 -14.32 1.72 -39.58
C GLY A 117 -14.55 3.24 -39.45
N GLY A 118 -13.98 4.13 -40.23
CA GLY A 118 -13.10 4.05 -41.38
C GLY A 118 -12.82 5.51 -41.78
N ASP A 119 -12.17 5.68 -42.92
CA ASP A 119 -11.95 6.92 -43.66
C ASP A 119 -10.90 7.91 -43.17
N ALA A 120 -9.78 7.79 -43.88
CA ALA A 120 -8.82 8.82 -44.20
C ALA A 120 -9.49 10.03 -44.85
N LEU A 121 -9.02 11.22 -44.48
CA LEU A 121 -8.96 12.37 -45.37
C LEU A 121 -7.61 13.06 -45.19
N ASP A 122 -6.90 13.16 -46.30
CA ASP A 122 -5.72 14.00 -46.50
C ASP A 122 -6.04 15.46 -46.21
N ALA A 123 -5.17 16.10 -45.43
CA ALA A 123 -5.01 17.54 -45.43
C ALA A 123 -3.57 17.89 -45.03
N ASP A 124 -2.80 18.28 -46.04
CA ASP A 124 -1.51 18.95 -45.90
C ASP A 124 -1.72 20.29 -45.16
N VAL A 125 -1.37 20.31 -43.88
CA VAL A 125 -1.32 21.53 -43.06
C VAL A 125 0.09 21.63 -42.49
N ALA A 126 0.79 22.68 -42.87
CA ALA A 126 2.13 23.02 -42.41
C ALA A 126 2.24 22.89 -40.88
N LEU A 127 3.01 21.88 -40.45
CA LEU A 127 3.31 21.58 -39.05
C LEU A 127 4.20 22.69 -38.46
N MET A 128 3.58 23.69 -37.85
CA MET A 128 4.24 24.42 -36.75
C MET A 128 4.62 23.40 -35.66
N PRO A 129 5.77 23.55 -34.97
CA PRO A 129 6.16 22.63 -33.92
C PRO A 129 5.10 22.69 -32.81
N VAL A 130 4.25 21.67 -32.78
CA VAL A 130 3.30 21.43 -31.69
C VAL A 130 4.15 21.30 -30.44
N LYS A 131 4.11 22.31 -29.56
CA LYS A 131 4.59 22.21 -28.18
C LYS A 131 4.05 20.89 -27.63
N ALA A 132 4.95 19.94 -27.37
CA ALA A 132 4.62 18.62 -26.88
C ALA A 132 3.52 18.74 -25.82
N ALA A 133 2.40 18.06 -26.06
CA ALA A 133 1.24 18.06 -25.19
C ALA A 133 1.70 17.94 -23.73
N SER A 134 1.20 18.84 -22.88
CA SER A 134 1.45 18.88 -21.44
C SER A 134 1.29 17.47 -20.86
N GLY A 135 2.42 16.78 -20.71
CA GLY A 135 2.43 15.37 -20.34
C GLY A 135 1.67 15.19 -19.05
N GLY A 136 0.55 14.47 -19.09
CA GLY A 136 -0.22 14.18 -17.89
C GLY A 136 0.65 13.43 -16.88
N ARG A 137 0.35 13.65 -15.59
CA ARG A 137 0.95 12.87 -14.49
C ARG A 137 0.63 11.39 -14.68
N ALA A 138 1.66 10.55 -14.80
CA ALA A 138 1.49 9.11 -15.00
C ALA A 138 1.73 8.33 -13.72
N LYS A 139 0.90 7.33 -13.49
CA LYS A 139 1.09 6.41 -12.37
C LYS A 139 2.24 5.47 -12.68
N VAL A 140 3.14 5.24 -11.72
CA VAL A 140 4.29 4.35 -11.92
C VAL A 140 3.88 2.93 -12.34
N GLN A 141 2.69 2.45 -11.94
CA GLN A 141 2.18 1.13 -12.34
C GLN A 141 1.95 1.00 -13.85
N ASP A 142 1.76 2.12 -14.56
CA ASP A 142 1.53 2.15 -16.00
C ASP A 142 2.84 2.32 -16.80
N MET A 143 3.94 2.61 -16.10
CA MET A 143 5.24 2.89 -16.70
C MET A 143 6.06 1.60 -16.88
N SER A 144 6.60 1.40 -18.08
CA SER A 144 7.60 0.36 -18.36
C SER A 144 8.99 0.96 -18.30
N VAL A 145 9.90 0.39 -17.52
CA VAL A 145 11.22 0.95 -17.20
C VAL A 145 12.34 0.00 -17.60
N ASP A 146 13.54 0.52 -17.86
CA ASP A 146 14.73 -0.28 -18.20
C ASP A 146 15.69 -0.38 -17.01
N LEU A 147 15.54 -1.46 -16.24
CA LEU A 147 16.41 -1.71 -15.09
C LEU A 147 17.86 -2.01 -15.48
N ASN A 148 18.16 -2.42 -16.72
CA ASN A 148 19.55 -2.60 -17.14
C ASN A 148 20.27 -1.25 -17.19
N GLN A 149 19.59 -0.22 -17.70
CA GLN A 149 20.11 1.14 -17.71
C GLN A 149 20.30 1.66 -16.28
N VAL A 150 19.33 1.43 -15.38
CA VAL A 150 19.44 1.82 -13.95
C VAL A 150 20.65 1.15 -13.31
N VAL A 151 20.83 -0.16 -13.47
CA VAL A 151 21.98 -0.90 -12.92
C VAL A 151 23.28 -0.34 -13.51
N LYS A 152 23.36 -0.17 -14.84
CA LYS A 152 24.56 0.36 -15.49
C LYS A 152 25.00 1.72 -14.95
N THR A 153 24.05 2.61 -14.62
CA THR A 153 24.36 3.99 -14.21
C THR A 153 24.52 4.15 -12.69
N SER A 154 23.76 3.41 -11.89
CA SER A 154 23.59 3.67 -10.46
C SER A 154 24.08 2.58 -9.52
N LEU A 155 24.49 1.41 -10.03
CA LEU A 155 24.93 0.30 -9.17
C LEU A 155 26.07 0.72 -8.25
N ASN A 156 25.89 0.46 -6.95
CA ASN A 156 26.79 0.85 -5.85
C ASN A 156 27.10 2.35 -5.77
N LYS A 157 26.26 3.20 -6.38
CA LYS A 157 26.36 4.66 -6.25
C LYS A 157 25.28 5.15 -5.32
N GLN A 158 25.66 6.10 -4.48
CA GLN A 158 24.74 6.83 -3.63
C GLN A 158 23.96 7.84 -4.49
N MET A 159 22.66 7.93 -4.24
CA MET A 159 21.79 8.94 -4.85
C MET A 159 22.22 10.34 -4.39
N PRO A 160 22.09 11.38 -5.24
CA PRO A 160 22.53 12.73 -4.91
C PRO A 160 21.76 13.32 -3.71
N GLU A 161 20.50 12.93 -3.55
CA GLU A 161 19.62 13.45 -2.52
C GLU A 161 18.88 12.33 -1.79
N THR A 162 18.39 12.66 -0.60
CA THR A 162 17.62 11.73 0.23
C THR A 162 16.20 11.49 -0.31
N GLY A 163 15.57 10.42 0.16
CA GLY A 163 14.17 10.14 -0.13
C GLY A 163 13.93 9.30 -1.38
N LYS A 164 12.71 8.73 -1.45
CA LYS A 164 12.34 7.80 -2.52
C LYS A 164 12.09 8.49 -3.86
N PHE A 165 11.79 9.79 -3.85
CA PHE A 165 11.54 10.56 -5.07
C PHE A 165 12.71 10.45 -6.04
N ASN A 166 13.94 10.70 -5.57
CA ASN A 166 15.14 10.59 -6.37
C ASN A 166 15.32 9.20 -7.01
N VAL A 167 15.01 8.13 -6.28
CA VAL A 167 15.06 6.76 -6.81
C VAL A 167 13.98 6.53 -7.86
N VAL A 168 12.75 6.97 -7.59
CA VAL A 168 11.63 6.80 -8.51
C VAL A 168 11.84 7.60 -9.79
N ASP A 169 12.35 8.82 -9.68
CA ASP A 169 12.65 9.69 -10.81
C ASP A 169 13.77 9.10 -11.69
N LEU A 170 14.86 8.63 -11.08
CA LEU A 170 15.93 7.90 -11.78
C LEU A 170 15.36 6.72 -12.57
N ILE A 171 14.53 5.87 -11.94
CA ILE A 171 13.98 4.69 -12.61
C ILE A 171 12.97 5.11 -13.70
N ALA A 172 12.11 6.09 -13.42
CA ALA A 172 11.13 6.61 -14.36
C ALA A 172 11.77 7.24 -15.60
N SER A 173 12.95 7.87 -15.46
CA SER A 173 13.71 8.46 -16.57
C SER A 173 14.18 7.44 -17.61
N THR A 174 14.24 6.15 -17.24
CA THR A 174 14.55 5.05 -18.17
C THR A 174 13.33 4.55 -18.95
N SER A 175 12.15 5.13 -18.69
CA SER A 175 10.94 4.78 -19.43
C SER A 175 10.97 5.35 -20.84
N LYS A 176 10.53 4.56 -21.82
CA LYS A 176 10.39 5.02 -23.22
C LYS A 176 9.24 6.02 -23.39
N THR A 177 8.31 6.07 -22.44
CA THR A 177 7.15 6.94 -22.54
C THR A 177 7.48 8.28 -21.89
N SER A 178 7.29 9.37 -22.64
CA SER A 178 7.48 10.73 -22.14
C SER A 178 6.43 11.07 -21.09
N TYR A 179 6.87 11.42 -19.88
CA TYR A 179 6.02 11.87 -18.78
C TYR A 179 6.62 13.08 -18.08
N SER A 180 5.76 13.92 -17.50
CA SER A 180 6.20 15.11 -16.75
C SER A 180 6.62 14.80 -15.32
N GLU A 181 5.93 13.89 -14.63
CA GLU A 181 6.21 13.54 -13.24
C GLU A 181 5.56 12.18 -12.85
N PRO A 182 6.31 11.23 -12.24
CA PRO A 182 5.76 9.96 -11.80
C PRO A 182 4.91 10.09 -10.51
N VAL A 183 3.69 9.56 -10.54
CA VAL A 183 2.79 9.50 -9.37
C VAL A 183 2.91 8.15 -8.68
N TYR A 184 3.24 8.17 -7.39
CA TYR A 184 3.42 6.98 -6.58
C TYR A 184 3.09 7.21 -5.10
N ASN A 185 2.95 6.12 -4.34
CA ASN A 185 2.78 6.18 -2.89
C ASN A 185 4.16 6.16 -2.20
N LYS A 186 4.44 7.16 -1.37
CA LYS A 186 5.74 7.31 -0.67
C LYS A 186 5.96 6.35 0.49
N TYR A 187 4.90 5.79 1.07
CA TYR A 187 4.98 5.02 2.31
C TYR A 187 5.43 3.56 2.16
N PRO A 188 4.97 2.80 1.15
CA PRO A 188 5.32 1.38 1.01
C PRO A 188 6.83 1.14 0.88
N GLY A 189 7.33 0.09 1.54
CA GLY A 189 8.71 -0.40 1.37
C GLY A 189 8.97 -1.06 0.01
N SER A 190 7.93 -1.20 -0.81
CA SER A 190 8.01 -1.75 -2.17
C SER A 190 7.20 -0.90 -3.13
N LEU A 191 7.70 -0.68 -4.35
CA LEU A 191 6.98 -0.01 -5.43
C LEU A 191 6.95 -0.89 -6.67
N PHE A 192 5.85 -0.83 -7.44
CA PHE A 192 5.67 -1.65 -8.63
C PHE A 192 5.48 -0.76 -9.86
N PHE A 193 6.35 -0.96 -10.83
CA PHE A 193 6.20 -0.52 -12.21
C PHE A 193 5.50 -1.61 -13.03
N LYS A 194 5.15 -1.31 -14.28
CA LYS A 194 4.49 -2.28 -15.17
C LYS A 194 5.30 -3.58 -15.34
N ASN A 195 6.62 -3.45 -15.43
CA ASN A 195 7.58 -4.52 -15.69
C ASN A 195 8.70 -4.61 -14.64
N ALA A 196 8.54 -4.00 -13.47
CA ALA A 196 9.57 -4.04 -12.44
C ALA A 196 9.01 -3.87 -11.03
N ALA A 197 9.75 -4.35 -10.03
CA ALA A 197 9.55 -4.00 -8.63
C ALA A 197 10.79 -3.33 -8.07
N VAL A 198 10.58 -2.37 -7.17
CA VAL A 198 11.63 -1.68 -6.42
C VAL A 198 11.43 -1.97 -4.95
N LEU A 199 12.47 -2.49 -4.30
CA LEU A 199 12.50 -2.71 -2.87
C LEU A 199 13.32 -1.60 -2.21
N PHE A 200 12.74 -0.96 -1.21
CA PHE A 200 13.41 0.05 -0.39
C PHE A 200 13.74 -0.57 0.96
N MET A 201 15.02 -0.57 1.30
CA MET A 201 15.55 -1.14 2.53
C MET A 201 16.13 -0.03 3.39
N ASN A 202 15.79 -0.06 4.68
CA ASN A 202 16.39 0.79 5.68
C ASN A 202 17.20 -0.09 6.62
N PHE A 203 18.41 0.35 6.94
CA PHE A 203 19.28 -0.24 7.95
C PHE A 203 19.46 0.77 9.06
N ASP A 204 19.06 0.44 10.28
CA ASP A 204 19.23 1.32 11.43
C ASP A 204 20.60 1.06 12.08
N ARG A 205 21.46 2.08 12.12
CA ARG A 205 22.79 1.96 12.75
C ARG A 205 22.73 1.77 14.26
N ARG A 206 21.65 2.20 14.91
CA ARG A 206 21.53 2.13 16.37
C ARG A 206 21.03 0.77 16.86
N GLY A 207 20.55 -0.07 15.94
CA GLY A 207 19.71 -1.21 16.30
C GLY A 207 18.37 -0.74 16.91
N GLY A 208 17.36 -1.62 16.92
CA GLY A 208 16.07 -1.32 17.55
C GLY A 208 14.85 -1.31 16.64
N GLY A 209 14.96 -1.78 15.40
CA GLY A 209 13.78 -2.14 14.61
C GLY A 209 13.21 -3.49 15.04
N ASP A 210 11.87 -3.63 15.01
CA ASP A 210 11.16 -4.91 15.26
C ASP A 210 11.58 -6.03 14.28
N TYR A 211 12.20 -5.65 13.17
CA TYR A 211 12.79 -6.54 12.18
C TYR A 211 14.02 -5.88 11.58
N VAL A 212 15.04 -6.69 11.32
CA VAL A 212 16.30 -6.23 10.75
C VAL A 212 16.42 -6.80 9.36
N ASN A 213 16.41 -5.92 8.36
CA ASN A 213 16.88 -6.31 7.05
C ASN A 213 18.37 -6.69 7.16
N ASP A 214 18.76 -7.83 6.62
CA ASP A 214 20.11 -8.35 6.74
C ASP A 214 20.57 -9.02 5.43
N PHE A 215 21.87 -9.31 5.39
CA PHE A 215 22.52 -10.00 4.29
C PHE A 215 23.03 -11.35 4.77
N GLU A 216 22.93 -12.37 3.91
CA GLU A 216 23.43 -13.72 4.21
C GLU A 216 24.47 -14.17 3.18
N ALA A 217 25.29 -15.15 3.57
CA ALA A 217 26.32 -15.78 2.73
C ALA A 217 27.24 -14.77 2.02
N GLY A 218 27.77 -13.80 2.79
CA GLY A 218 28.69 -12.79 2.27
C GLY A 218 28.04 -11.80 1.30
N GLY A 219 26.76 -11.48 1.48
CA GLY A 219 26.04 -10.54 0.62
C GLY A 219 25.45 -11.16 -0.64
N LYS A 220 25.49 -12.49 -0.79
CA LYS A 220 24.85 -13.19 -1.94
C LYS A 220 23.33 -13.18 -1.84
N PHE A 221 22.81 -13.15 -0.62
CA PHE A 221 21.38 -13.09 -0.36
C PHE A 221 21.05 -11.88 0.51
N VAL A 222 19.83 -11.41 0.35
CA VAL A 222 19.25 -10.35 1.16
C VAL A 222 17.91 -10.82 1.70
N ASN A 223 17.68 -10.61 2.99
CA ASN A 223 16.34 -10.76 3.55
C ASN A 223 15.66 -9.40 3.62
N TRP A 224 14.44 -9.38 3.12
CA TRP A 224 13.60 -8.20 3.09
C TRP A 224 12.28 -8.48 3.78
N TYR A 225 11.87 -7.59 4.66
CA TYR A 225 10.64 -7.70 5.41
C TYR A 225 9.55 -6.82 4.80
N ALA A 226 8.38 -7.42 4.54
CA ALA A 226 7.24 -6.68 4.04
C ALA A 226 6.66 -5.72 5.10
N SER A 227 5.72 -4.86 4.70
CA SER A 227 4.93 -4.13 5.70
C SER A 227 4.03 -5.10 6.48
N VAL A 228 3.80 -4.83 7.77
CA VAL A 228 2.88 -5.58 8.64
C VAL A 228 1.47 -5.74 8.04
N LYS A 229 1.05 -4.80 7.17
CA LYS A 229 -0.24 -4.85 6.47
C LYS A 229 -0.27 -5.83 5.29
N VAL A 230 0.88 -6.33 4.85
CA VAL A 230 0.99 -7.30 3.74
C VAL A 230 0.77 -8.70 4.30
N ASN A 231 -0.19 -9.39 3.73
CA ASN A 231 -0.49 -10.79 3.99
C ASN A 231 -0.26 -11.64 2.74
N MET A 232 -0.42 -12.96 2.86
CA MET A 232 -0.17 -13.91 1.78
C MET A 232 -1.04 -13.70 0.52
N ASP A 233 -2.25 -13.18 0.70
CA ASP A 233 -3.18 -12.89 -0.39
C ASP A 233 -2.97 -11.51 -1.02
N SER A 234 -2.04 -10.71 -0.47
CA SER A 234 -1.79 -9.36 -0.94
C SER A 234 -1.18 -9.37 -2.35
N PRO A 235 -1.59 -8.44 -3.23
CA PRO A 235 -0.99 -8.29 -4.57
C PRO A 235 0.53 -8.12 -4.53
N THR A 236 1.07 -7.53 -3.46
CA THR A 236 2.52 -7.41 -3.22
C THR A 236 3.22 -8.76 -3.28
N VAL A 237 2.70 -9.78 -2.59
CA VAL A 237 3.31 -11.12 -2.55
C VAL A 237 3.26 -11.78 -3.93
N ALA A 238 2.12 -11.68 -4.62
CA ALA A 238 1.96 -12.20 -5.97
C ALA A 238 2.92 -11.51 -6.97
N ASN A 239 3.04 -10.19 -6.89
CA ASN A 239 3.93 -9.42 -7.76
C ASN A 239 5.41 -9.70 -7.49
N LEU A 240 5.83 -9.84 -6.23
CA LEU A 240 7.22 -10.21 -5.91
C LEU A 240 7.56 -11.61 -6.43
N LYS A 241 6.65 -12.58 -6.31
CA LYS A 241 6.82 -13.91 -6.91
C LYS A 241 6.85 -13.85 -8.44
N LYS A 242 6.05 -12.97 -9.05
CA LYS A 242 6.00 -12.76 -10.51
C LYS A 242 7.31 -12.16 -11.03
N PHE A 243 7.75 -11.05 -10.45
CA PHE A 243 8.94 -10.32 -10.89
C PHE A 243 10.26 -10.94 -10.41
N GLY A 244 10.22 -11.75 -9.35
CA GLY A 244 11.42 -12.42 -8.85
C GLY A 244 11.80 -13.67 -9.63
N LYS A 245 10.91 -14.17 -10.49
CA LYS A 245 11.21 -15.26 -11.43
C LYS A 245 11.93 -14.66 -12.64
N VAL A 246 13.26 -14.69 -12.60
CA VAL A 246 14.13 -14.26 -13.72
C VAL A 246 14.03 -15.27 -14.86
N LYS A 247 12.90 -15.26 -15.56
CA LYS A 247 12.78 -15.84 -16.89
C LYS A 247 12.88 -14.69 -17.88
N GLU A 248 13.57 -14.90 -19.00
CA GLU A 248 13.72 -13.91 -20.06
C GLU A 248 12.37 -13.25 -20.38
N GLY A 249 12.29 -11.92 -20.26
CA GLY A 249 11.09 -11.13 -20.53
C GLY A 249 10.09 -10.96 -19.37
N HIS A 250 10.27 -11.65 -18.24
CA HIS A 250 9.49 -11.39 -17.03
C HIS A 250 10.19 -10.31 -16.19
N GLY A 251 9.44 -9.27 -15.82
CA GLY A 251 9.97 -8.08 -15.14
C GLY A 251 10.86 -8.37 -13.94
N SER A 252 11.74 -7.45 -13.56
CA SER A 252 12.79 -7.71 -12.55
C SER A 252 12.58 -6.96 -11.24
N ILE A 253 13.26 -7.40 -10.17
CA ILE A 253 13.27 -6.71 -8.88
C ILE A 253 14.62 -6.03 -8.69
N ILE A 254 14.62 -4.76 -8.30
CA ILE A 254 15.83 -4.00 -7.94
C ILE A 254 15.77 -3.53 -6.49
N VAL A 255 16.91 -3.52 -5.81
CA VAL A 255 17.03 -3.16 -4.39
C VAL A 255 17.75 -1.83 -4.23
N PHE A 256 17.16 -0.94 -3.45
CA PHE A 256 17.78 0.29 -2.96
C PHE A 256 17.83 0.26 -1.44
N THR A 257 19.00 0.53 -0.88
CA THR A 257 19.23 0.55 0.56
C THR A 257 19.60 1.95 1.04
N ARG A 258 19.37 2.26 2.31
CA ARG A 258 19.98 3.41 2.99
C ARG A 258 20.19 3.12 4.46
N PHE A 259 21.11 3.85 5.07
CA PHE A 259 21.23 3.90 6.52
C PHE A 259 20.31 4.96 7.12
N MET A 260 19.82 4.63 8.31
CA MET A 260 19.07 5.50 9.20
C MET A 260 19.89 5.68 10.48
N ASP A 261 19.99 6.92 10.94
CA ASP A 261 20.57 7.28 12.23
C ASP A 261 19.55 8.13 13.01
N GLY A 262 18.66 7.43 13.72
CA GLY A 262 17.50 8.04 14.36
C GLY A 262 16.57 8.71 13.34
N SER A 263 16.43 10.03 13.42
CA SER A 263 15.61 10.81 12.49
C SER A 263 16.31 11.18 11.18
N LYS A 264 17.64 11.02 11.12
CA LYS A 264 18.44 11.33 9.92
C LYS A 264 18.43 10.13 8.98
N SER A 265 18.18 10.39 7.70
CA SER A 265 18.26 9.37 6.66
C SER A 265 19.33 9.73 5.65
N GLU A 266 20.20 8.76 5.34
CA GLU A 266 21.15 8.91 4.24
C GLU A 266 20.45 8.74 2.87
N PRO A 267 21.04 9.25 1.79
CA PRO A 267 20.59 8.94 0.44
C PRO A 267 20.67 7.44 0.13
N TYR A 268 19.78 6.97 -0.74
CA TYR A 268 19.74 5.56 -1.13
C TYR A 268 20.97 5.16 -1.95
N VAL A 269 21.34 3.87 -1.89
CA VAL A 269 22.37 3.23 -2.71
C VAL A 269 21.69 2.09 -3.47
N CYS A 270 21.94 2.00 -4.78
CA CYS A 270 21.44 0.90 -5.61
C CYS A 270 22.31 -0.36 -5.38
N LEU A 271 21.71 -1.44 -4.89
CA LEU A 271 22.37 -2.74 -4.73
C LEU A 271 22.15 -3.68 -5.92
N GLY A 272 21.49 -3.20 -6.97
CA GLY A 272 21.22 -4.00 -8.16
C GLY A 272 20.04 -4.96 -8.01
N ARG A 273 19.96 -5.90 -8.94
CA ARG A 273 18.83 -6.78 -9.17
C ARG A 273 18.90 -8.03 -8.33
N VAL A 274 17.72 -8.51 -7.99
CA VAL A 274 17.55 -9.72 -7.19
C VAL A 274 16.52 -10.65 -7.81
N SER A 275 16.73 -11.95 -7.59
CA SER A 275 15.77 -13.02 -7.89
C SER A 275 15.12 -13.53 -6.61
N TYR A 276 13.85 -13.90 -6.70
CA TYR A 276 13.10 -14.46 -5.57
C TYR A 276 13.58 -15.89 -5.29
N VAL A 277 13.87 -16.18 -4.01
CA VAL A 277 14.28 -17.51 -3.55
C VAL A 277 13.13 -18.15 -2.76
N SER A 278 12.75 -17.53 -1.65
CA SER A 278 11.73 -18.05 -0.74
C SER A 278 11.10 -16.92 0.08
N HIS A 279 10.09 -17.26 0.87
CA HIS A 279 9.53 -16.39 1.90
C HIS A 279 9.01 -17.25 3.05
N ASP A 280 9.02 -16.69 4.25
CA ASP A 280 8.44 -17.28 5.44
C ASP A 280 7.09 -16.61 5.73
N SER A 281 6.00 -17.34 5.49
CA SER A 281 4.63 -16.87 5.71
C SER A 281 4.23 -16.82 7.19
N SER A 282 4.97 -17.51 8.06
CA SER A 282 4.73 -17.55 9.51
C SER A 282 5.28 -16.30 10.21
N SER A 283 6.34 -15.70 9.66
CA SER A 283 6.89 -14.44 10.15
C SER A 283 5.89 -13.26 10.04
N ARG A 284 6.00 -12.33 10.99
CA ARG A 284 5.22 -11.09 11.05
C ARG A 284 6.17 -9.92 11.34
N PRO A 285 6.48 -9.07 10.35
CA PRO A 285 6.03 -9.11 8.96
C PRO A 285 6.60 -10.29 8.14
N ILE A 286 6.00 -10.58 6.97
CA ILE A 286 6.46 -11.63 6.07
C ILE A 286 7.91 -11.35 5.62
N LYS A 287 8.81 -12.28 5.90
CA LYS A 287 10.22 -12.29 5.50
C LYS A 287 10.36 -12.91 4.11
N PHE A 288 10.94 -12.17 3.18
CA PHE A 288 11.33 -12.64 1.86
C PHE A 288 12.83 -12.81 1.78
N LYS A 289 13.29 -13.88 1.13
CA LYS A 289 14.69 -14.10 0.80
C LYS A 289 14.88 -13.93 -0.71
N PHE A 290 15.82 -13.07 -1.06
CA PHE A 290 16.20 -12.81 -2.44
C PHE A 290 17.69 -13.09 -2.66
N LYS A 291 18.07 -13.46 -3.88
CA LYS A 291 19.46 -13.68 -4.31
C LYS A 291 19.86 -12.60 -5.30
N PHE A 292 20.99 -11.93 -5.07
CA PHE A 292 21.51 -10.98 -6.04
C PHE A 292 21.88 -11.66 -7.35
N THR A 293 21.49 -11.05 -8.47
CA THR A 293 21.76 -11.56 -9.82
C THR A 293 22.81 -10.75 -10.56
N ASP A 294 22.95 -9.49 -10.20
CA ASP A 294 24.07 -8.69 -10.69
C ASP A 294 25.33 -9.16 -9.97
N VAL A 295 26.39 -9.44 -10.74
CA VAL A 295 27.67 -9.88 -10.18
C VAL A 295 28.21 -8.72 -9.36
N LEU A 296 28.02 -8.84 -8.06
CA LEU A 296 28.48 -7.88 -7.09
C LEU A 296 29.46 -8.63 -6.22
N ASP A 297 30.73 -8.32 -6.42
CA ASP A 297 31.81 -8.82 -5.57
C ASP A 297 31.77 -8.05 -4.23
N TYR A 298 30.70 -8.29 -3.47
CA TYR A 298 30.39 -7.61 -2.21
C TYR A 298 31.37 -8.01 -1.10
N GLY A 299 32.00 -9.18 -1.22
CA GLY A 299 32.97 -9.69 -0.25
C GLY A 299 34.25 -8.85 -0.13
N ALA A 300 34.63 -8.09 -1.18
CA ALA A 300 35.85 -7.29 -1.18
C ALA A 300 35.62 -5.77 -1.09
N LYS A 301 34.42 -5.27 -1.47
CA LYS A 301 34.16 -3.82 -1.63
C LYS A 301 33.07 -3.23 -0.73
N MET A 302 32.40 -4.02 0.12
CA MET A 302 31.52 -3.48 1.18
C MET A 302 32.32 -2.86 2.34
N LYS A 303 33.28 -1.96 2.07
CA LYS A 303 33.82 -1.07 3.11
C LYS A 303 32.75 -0.10 3.63
N PHE A 304 31.65 0.08 2.89
CA PHE A 304 30.48 0.87 3.30
C PHE A 304 29.55 0.17 4.30
N VAL A 305 29.73 -1.13 4.54
CA VAL A 305 28.89 -1.92 5.45
C VAL A 305 29.79 -2.76 6.34
N GLN A 306 30.71 -2.11 7.05
CA GLN A 306 31.15 -2.67 8.33
C GLN A 306 29.98 -2.45 9.30
N PHE A 307 29.27 -3.53 9.60
CA PHE A 307 28.30 -3.60 10.70
C PHE A 307 29.02 -3.49 12.04
#